data_AF-A0A522X3D4-F1
#
_entry.id   AF-A0A522X3D4-F1
#
_cell.length_a   1.000
_cell.length_b   1.000
_cell.length_c   1.000
_cell.angle_alpha   90.00
_cell.angle_beta   90.00
_cell.angle_gamma   90.00
#
_symmetry.space_group_name_H-M   'P 1'
#
loop_
_entity.id
_entity.type
_entity.pdbx_description
1 polymer ?
#
loop_
_entity_poly.entity_id
_entity_poly.type
_entity_poly.pdbx_seq_one_letter_code
_entity_poly.pdbx_strand_id
1 'polypeptide(L)'
;MDFDGEHRIEAPRAAVWQALNDARILAGCIPGCERLDLTAPATYIATVAVSIGAIKARFAGTLTLEDVIETEAYTLKGQGQG
;
A
#
# COMPACT_ATOMS: atom_id res chain seq x y z
N MET A 1 -3.91 12.31 -13.85
CA MET A 1 -2.65 12.87 -13.33
C MET A 1 -1.78 11.67 -13.13
N ASP A 2 -0.71 11.60 -13.89
CA ASP A 2 0.10 10.39 -14.00
C ASP A 2 1.39 10.65 -13.26
N PHE A 3 1.77 9.72 -12.41
CA PHE A 3 3.00 9.77 -11.63
C PHE A 3 3.81 8.52 -11.95
N ASP A 4 5.01 8.72 -12.45
CA ASP A 4 6.01 7.68 -12.64
C ASP A 4 7.21 7.91 -11.72
N GLY A 5 7.89 6.82 -11.38
CA GLY A 5 9.07 6.86 -10.52
C GLY A 5 9.69 5.48 -10.38
N GLU A 6 11.00 5.45 -10.15
CA GLU A 6 11.76 4.24 -9.88
C GLU A 6 12.67 4.47 -8.68
N HIS A 7 12.83 3.43 -7.86
CA HIS A 7 13.80 3.41 -6.77
C HIS A 7 14.49 2.06 -6.69
N ARG A 8 15.83 2.08 -6.60
CA ARG A 8 16.62 0.86 -6.41
C ARG A 8 16.71 0.52 -4.93
N ILE A 9 16.31 -0.69 -4.57
CA ILE A 9 16.45 -1.24 -3.22
C ILE A 9 17.63 -2.22 -3.24
N GLU A 10 18.61 -2.03 -2.35
CA GLU A 10 19.79 -2.88 -2.22
C GLU A 10 19.47 -4.19 -1.44
N ALA A 11 18.51 -4.97 -1.96
CA ALA A 11 18.11 -6.24 -1.38
C ALA A 11 17.72 -7.26 -2.48
N PRO A 12 17.72 -8.58 -2.18
CA PRO A 12 17.28 -9.59 -3.13
C PRO A 12 15.82 -9.36 -3.57
N ARG A 13 15.52 -9.54 -4.86
CA ARG A 13 14.19 -9.34 -5.46
C ARG A 13 13.07 -10.04 -4.69
N ALA A 14 13.30 -11.29 -4.29
CA ALA A 14 12.32 -12.07 -3.53
C ALA A 14 12.03 -11.47 -2.14
N ALA A 15 13.04 -10.92 -1.45
CA ALA A 15 12.85 -10.27 -0.17
C ALA A 15 12.08 -8.95 -0.31
N VAL A 16 12.39 -8.17 -1.35
CA VAL A 16 11.63 -6.94 -1.68
C VAL A 16 10.18 -7.29 -1.98
N TRP A 17 9.94 -8.31 -2.81
CA TRP A 17 8.60 -8.78 -3.13
C TRP A 17 7.81 -9.19 -1.88
N GLN A 18 8.42 -9.98 -0.99
CA GLN A 18 7.78 -10.37 0.27
C GLN A 18 7.44 -9.14 1.14
N ALA A 19 8.35 -8.18 1.24
CA ALA A 19 8.13 -6.95 2.01
C ALA A 19 7.01 -6.07 1.42
N LEU A 20 6.95 -5.96 0.09
CA LEU A 20 5.87 -5.26 -0.63
C LEU A 20 4.50 -5.92 -0.47
N ASN A 21 4.44 -7.15 0.05
CA ASN A 21 3.21 -7.90 0.28
C ASN A 21 3.00 -8.25 1.77
N ASP A 22 3.81 -7.72 2.71
CA ASP A 22 3.59 -7.86 4.15
C ASP A 22 2.89 -6.60 4.69
N ALA A 23 1.64 -6.75 5.10
CA ALA A 23 0.82 -5.66 5.61
C ALA A 23 1.44 -4.90 6.79
N ARG A 24 2.21 -5.57 7.65
CA ARG A 24 2.84 -4.92 8.81
C ARG A 24 4.01 -4.04 8.37
N ILE A 25 4.81 -4.52 7.43
CA ILE A 25 5.90 -3.73 6.86
C ILE A 25 5.33 -2.51 6.14
N LEU A 26 4.34 -2.72 5.26
CA LEU A 26 3.69 -1.65 4.52
C LEU A 26 3.05 -0.61 5.45
N ALA A 27 2.32 -1.03 6.48
CA ALA A 27 1.71 -0.10 7.45
C ALA A 27 2.77 0.77 8.15
N GLY A 28 3.93 0.21 8.47
CA GLY A 28 5.06 0.97 9.05
C GLY A 28 5.69 1.98 8.08
N CYS A 29 5.54 1.78 6.77
CA CYS A 29 6.07 2.67 5.75
C CYS A 29 5.10 3.80 5.35
N ILE A 30 3.79 3.66 5.63
CA ILE A 30 2.77 4.61 5.21
C ILE A 30 2.53 5.64 6.34
N PRO A 31 2.88 6.93 6.16
CA PRO A 31 2.68 7.94 7.19
C PRO A 31 1.20 8.05 7.59
N GLY A 32 0.93 7.95 8.89
CA GLY A 32 -0.43 8.06 9.42
C GLY A 32 -1.31 6.82 9.18
N CYS A 33 -0.75 5.69 8.72
CA CYS A 33 -1.49 4.44 8.63
C CYS A 33 -1.90 3.97 10.03
N GLU A 34 -3.20 3.88 10.26
CA GLU A 34 -3.78 3.37 11.50
C GLU A 34 -4.13 1.88 11.38
N ARG A 35 -4.44 1.43 10.15
CA ARG A 35 -4.86 0.06 9.86
C ARG A 35 -4.49 -0.31 8.43
N LEU A 36 -3.98 -1.53 8.25
CA LEU A 36 -3.83 -2.19 6.95
C LEU A 36 -3.99 -3.69 7.15
N ASP A 37 -5.15 -4.23 6.81
CA ASP A 37 -5.46 -5.64 7.00
C ASP A 37 -5.76 -6.32 5.68
N LEU A 38 -5.20 -7.51 5.47
CA LEU A 38 -5.62 -8.40 4.40
C LEU A 38 -6.97 -9.03 4.78
N THR A 39 -8.02 -8.70 4.04
CA THR A 39 -9.39 -9.14 4.35
C THR A 39 -9.90 -10.22 3.41
N ALA A 40 -9.28 -10.38 2.25
CA ALA A 40 -9.53 -11.45 1.30
C ALA A 40 -8.24 -11.67 0.46
N PRO A 41 -8.18 -12.71 -0.39
CA PRO A 41 -7.05 -12.87 -1.30
C PRO A 41 -6.83 -11.57 -2.10
N ALA A 42 -5.59 -11.08 -2.09
CA ALA A 42 -5.18 -9.86 -2.80
C ALA A 42 -5.95 -8.57 -2.42
N THR A 43 -6.76 -8.57 -1.35
CA THR A 43 -7.59 -7.43 -0.96
C THR A 43 -7.24 -6.96 0.45
N TYR A 44 -6.98 -5.67 0.58
CA TYR A 44 -6.70 -5.02 1.85
C TYR A 44 -7.73 -3.95 2.19
N ILE A 45 -8.00 -3.77 3.48
CA ILE A 45 -8.66 -2.58 4.01
C ILE A 45 -7.63 -1.72 4.70
N ALA A 46 -7.55 -0.46 4.29
CA ALA A 46 -6.63 0.51 4.85
C ALA A 46 -7.37 1.66 5.54
N THR A 47 -6.78 2.21 6.59
CA THR A 47 -7.20 3.49 7.16
C THR A 47 -6.00 4.36 7.45
N VAL A 48 -6.02 5.58 6.93
CA VAL A 48 -4.91 6.53 7.04
C VAL A 48 -5.45 7.85 7.60
N ALA A 49 -4.81 8.32 8.67
CA ALA A 49 -5.03 9.64 9.23
C ALA A 49 -3.92 10.59 8.76
N VAL A 50 -4.31 11.63 8.03
CA VAL A 50 -3.39 12.62 7.50
C VAL A 50 -3.58 13.93 8.25
N SER A 51 -2.46 14.51 8.71
CA SER A 51 -2.42 15.84 9.32
C SER A 51 -1.52 16.76 8.50
N ILE A 52 -2.12 17.68 7.74
CA ILE A 52 -1.39 18.66 6.93
C ILE A 52 -1.79 20.06 7.41
N GLY A 53 -0.88 20.72 8.13
CA GLY A 53 -1.15 22.01 8.76
C GLY A 53 -2.33 21.91 9.74
N ALA A 54 -3.36 22.73 9.54
CA ALA A 54 -4.57 22.71 10.36
C ALA A 54 -5.59 21.63 9.93
N ILE A 55 -5.37 20.94 8.82
CA ILE A 55 -6.29 19.93 8.29
C ILE A 55 -5.98 18.58 8.94
N LYS A 56 -6.98 18.02 9.61
CA LYS A 56 -7.00 16.62 10.06
C LYS A 56 -8.05 15.88 9.24
N ALA A 57 -7.62 14.89 8.49
CA ALA A 57 -8.49 14.05 7.70
C ALA A 57 -8.22 12.58 7.98
N ARG A 58 -9.25 11.75 7.88
CA ARG A 58 -9.16 10.30 8.04
C ARG A 58 -9.84 9.66 6.86
N PHE A 59 -9.11 8.82 6.15
CA PHE A 59 -9.57 8.14 4.95
C PHE A 59 -9.55 6.64 5.18
N ALA A 60 -10.65 5.98 4.86
CA ALA A 60 -10.71 4.52 4.76
C ALA A 60 -10.77 4.15 3.28
N GLY A 61 -10.28 2.97 2.92
CA GLY A 61 -10.34 2.51 1.55
C GLY A 61 -10.04 1.03 1.41
N THR A 62 -10.40 0.51 0.26
CA THR A 62 -10.06 -0.85 -0.15
C THR A 62 -8.94 -0.79 -1.17
N LEU A 63 -7.94 -1.65 -1.01
CA LEU A 63 -6.87 -1.85 -1.98
C LEU A 63 -6.98 -3.27 -2.55
N THR A 64 -6.81 -3.41 -3.86
CA THR A 64 -6.84 -4.71 -4.54
C THR A 64 -5.60 -4.86 -5.42
N LEU A 65 -4.95 -6.02 -5.36
CA LEU A 65 -3.88 -6.39 -6.28
C LEU A 65 -4.47 -7.15 -7.47
N GLU A 66 -4.10 -6.74 -8.68
CA GLU A 66 -4.48 -7.38 -9.94
C GLU A 66 -3.25 -7.70 -10.79
N ASP A 67 -3.41 -8.59 -11.77
CA ASP A 67 -2.37 -8.97 -12.74
C ASP A 67 -1.03 -9.37 -12.08
N VAL A 68 -1.12 -10.14 -10.99
CA VAL A 68 0.05 -10.50 -10.17
C VAL A 68 0.96 -11.48 -10.92
N ILE A 69 2.20 -11.07 -11.15
CA ILE A 69 3.30 -11.88 -11.64
C ILE A 69 4.35 -11.95 -10.53
N GLU A 70 4.47 -13.12 -9.92
CA GLU A 70 5.25 -13.28 -8.68
C GLU A 70 6.70 -12.82 -8.83
N THR A 71 7.15 -11.98 -7.91
CA THR A 71 8.49 -11.34 -7.89
C THR A 71 8.79 -10.40 -9.04
N GLU A 72 7.80 -10.03 -9.87
CA GLU A 72 8.00 -9.20 -11.05
C GLU A 72 7.10 -7.97 -11.07
N ALA A 73 5.78 -8.15 -10.99
CA ALA A 73 4.84 -7.03 -11.12
C ALA A 73 3.45 -7.34 -10.55
N TYR A 74 2.71 -6.28 -10.19
CA TYR A 74 1.26 -6.29 -10.01
C TYR A 74 0.72 -4.87 -10.20
N THR A 75 -0.59 -4.75 -10.42
CA THR A 75 -1.29 -3.47 -10.38
C THR A 75 -1.99 -3.31 -9.03
N LEU A 76 -1.68 -2.25 -8.28
CA LEU A 76 -2.40 -1.90 -7.05
C LEU A 76 -3.53 -0.93 -7.39
N LYS A 77 -4.77 -1.35 -7.22
CA LYS A 77 -5.96 -0.49 -7.34
C LYS A 77 -6.42 -0.04 -5.96
N GLY A 78 -6.60 1.27 -5.78
CA GLY A 78 -7.15 1.85 -4.57
C GLY A 78 -8.51 2.48 -4.80
N GLN A 79 -9.47 2.17 -3.92
CA GLN A 79 -10.76 2.82 -3.86
C GLN A 79 -10.96 3.43 -2.47
N GLY A 80 -10.90 4.76 -2.41
CA GLY A 80 -11.19 5.50 -1.19
C GLY A 80 -12.69 5.51 -0.89
N GLN A 81 -13.03 5.48 0.40
CA GLN A 81 -14.34 5.82 0.93
C GLN A 81 -14.19 7.15 1.66
N GLY A 82 -14.78 8.19 1.06
CA GLY A 82 -14.78 9.58 1.53
C GLY A 82 -16.01 10.29 1.02
#